data_AF-A0A9D3M339-F1
#
_entry.id   AF-A0A9D3M339-F1
#
_cell.length_a   1.000
_cell.length_b   1.000
_cell.length_c   1.000
_cell.angle_alpha   90.00
_cell.angle_beta   90.00
_cell.angle_gamma   90.00
#
_symmetry.space_group_name_H-M   'P 1'
#
loop_
_entity.id
_entity.type
_entity.pdbx_description
1 polymer ?
#
loop_
_entity_poly.entity_id
_entity_poly.type
_entity_poly.pdbx_seq_one_letter_code
_entity_poly.pdbx_strand_id
1 'polypeptide(L)'
;MQEHNDTGSGWWWWPSWRPTSTSLLKTTEARILACVKNDVWARFVTLPTQDKIWTVTVTSRRSRKPDGTDLPTPLVMVHGFGGGVALWVRNLDALCLSRPVLTFDLLGFGRSSRPHFPSDPALAEAQWVRSIEQWRQAVGLERMILLGHSLGGYLATSYAIQYPEWVSHLILVDPWGFPEQPQAGGEGSEGQRSEVVKRPPLSAWVKAVTSVLSFFNPLAAVRVAGPWGPGLVNRFRLDFRSKFEDLFEDDTVTRYIYHCNAQSPREGLVFTPLLSFLNLFLGKLNGAYGGDIAQEREVAFRAMSEALTWAKRPMLVRVGQLPPPATQSAVRGAVLDRQLHRETGGAAPPQGHTHIQVIDDASHNVYADQPDVFNRAVKNICDTVD
;
A
#
# COMPACT_ATOMS: atom_id res chain seq x y z
N MET A 1 29.88 -3.39 -54.82
CA MET A 1 28.83 -2.84 -55.70
C MET A 1 27.54 -3.55 -55.33
N GLN A 2 26.53 -2.96 -54.72
CA GLN A 2 26.13 -1.56 -54.72
C GLN A 2 25.37 -1.28 -53.41
N GLU A 3 25.79 -0.22 -52.71
CA GLU A 3 25.12 0.32 -51.53
C GLU A 3 23.75 0.91 -51.92
N HIS A 4 22.73 0.68 -51.09
CA HIS A 4 21.56 1.53 -51.06
C HIS A 4 21.54 2.26 -49.71
N ASN A 5 21.86 3.56 -49.78
CA ASN A 5 21.67 4.54 -48.72
C ASN A 5 20.17 4.70 -48.45
N ASP A 6 19.74 4.39 -47.23
CA ASP A 6 18.48 4.89 -46.67
C ASP A 6 18.80 5.97 -45.62
N THR A 7 18.95 7.21 -46.11
CA THR A 7 18.80 8.41 -45.29
C THR A 7 17.30 8.66 -45.09
N GLY A 8 16.75 8.02 -44.06
CA GLY A 8 15.37 8.22 -43.60
C GLY A 8 15.35 8.58 -42.13
N SER A 9 15.62 9.84 -41.80
CA SER A 9 15.36 10.43 -40.48
C SER A 9 13.85 10.38 -40.19
N GLY A 10 13.39 9.35 -39.48
CA GLY A 10 12.01 9.15 -39.08
C GLY A 10 11.91 8.73 -37.63
N TRP A 11 11.11 9.43 -36.86
CA TRP A 11 10.85 9.24 -35.44
C TRP A 11 10.16 7.88 -35.16
N TRP A 12 10.92 6.81 -34.96
CA TRP A 12 10.38 5.44 -34.78
C TRP A 12 10.62 4.79 -33.40
N TRP A 13 11.03 5.55 -32.38
CA TRP A 13 11.34 4.98 -31.04
C TRP A 13 10.15 4.88 -30.07
N TRP A 14 8.97 5.39 -30.45
CA TRP A 14 7.75 5.40 -29.61
C TRP A 14 6.89 4.12 -29.60
N PRO A 15 6.76 3.32 -30.68
CA PRO A 15 5.79 2.20 -30.71
C PRO A 15 6.17 0.97 -29.86
N SER A 16 7.44 0.82 -29.45
CA SER A 16 7.94 -0.37 -28.72
C SER A 16 8.09 -0.15 -27.21
N TRP A 17 7.76 1.03 -26.70
CA TRP A 17 7.96 1.34 -25.29
C TRP A 17 6.98 0.56 -24.41
N ARG A 18 7.48 -0.47 -23.73
CA ARG A 18 6.76 -1.17 -22.65
C ARG A 18 7.20 -0.60 -21.30
N PRO A 19 6.36 0.18 -20.60
CA PRO A 19 6.74 0.83 -19.34
C PRO A 19 7.31 -0.14 -18.32
N THR A 20 6.71 -1.33 -18.23
CA THR A 20 6.95 -2.28 -17.18
C THR A 20 6.79 -3.71 -17.71
N SER A 21 7.31 -4.67 -16.98
CA SER A 21 7.03 -6.09 -17.18
C SER A 21 7.11 -6.84 -15.87
N THR A 22 6.48 -8.02 -15.81
CA THR A 22 6.60 -8.93 -14.66
C THR A 22 8.06 -9.30 -14.39
N SER A 23 8.88 -9.41 -15.46
CA SER A 23 10.32 -9.67 -15.35
C SER A 23 11.05 -8.49 -14.69
N LEU A 24 10.77 -7.26 -15.12
CA LEU A 24 11.37 -6.07 -14.52
C LEU A 24 11.00 -5.95 -13.04
N LEU A 25 9.71 -6.12 -12.70
CA LEU A 25 9.29 -6.13 -11.30
C LEU A 25 10.04 -7.20 -10.50
N LYS A 26 10.05 -8.45 -10.99
CA LYS A 26 10.74 -9.57 -10.35
C LYS A 26 12.22 -9.27 -10.13
N THR A 27 12.92 -8.71 -11.12
CA THR A 27 14.34 -8.38 -11.03
C THR A 27 14.60 -7.26 -10.02
N THR A 28 13.81 -6.17 -10.03
CA THR A 28 13.94 -5.11 -9.03
C THR A 28 13.63 -5.60 -7.62
N GLU A 29 12.60 -6.43 -7.47
CA GLU A 29 12.26 -7.02 -6.18
C GLU A 29 13.36 -7.94 -5.65
N ALA A 30 13.89 -8.83 -6.50
CA ALA A 30 14.96 -9.73 -6.14
C ALA A 30 16.22 -8.96 -5.72
N ARG A 31 16.52 -7.85 -6.38
CA ARG A 31 17.62 -6.95 -5.98
C ARG A 31 17.40 -6.35 -4.60
N ILE A 32 16.17 -5.95 -4.27
CA ILE A 32 15.87 -5.41 -2.94
C ILE A 32 15.96 -6.51 -1.88
N LEU A 33 15.34 -7.66 -2.11
CA LEU A 33 15.34 -8.77 -1.17
C LEU A 33 16.73 -9.40 -0.96
N ALA A 34 17.67 -9.22 -1.90
CA ALA A 34 19.05 -9.65 -1.74
C ALA A 34 19.80 -8.92 -0.60
N CYS A 35 19.28 -7.79 -0.12
CA CYS A 35 19.83 -7.09 1.05
C CYS A 35 19.50 -7.78 2.38
N VAL A 36 18.50 -8.67 2.40
CA VAL A 36 18.11 -9.42 3.60
C VAL A 36 19.16 -10.49 3.89
N LYS A 37 19.73 -10.45 5.09
CA LYS A 37 20.85 -11.31 5.49
C LYS A 37 20.41 -12.69 5.98
N ASN A 38 19.17 -12.79 6.46
CA ASN A 38 18.55 -14.02 6.94
C ASN A 38 17.96 -14.86 5.80
N ASP A 39 17.37 -16.01 6.12
CA ASP A 39 16.85 -16.93 5.12
C ASP A 39 15.54 -16.40 4.55
N VAL A 40 15.54 -16.12 3.24
CA VAL A 40 14.37 -15.63 2.50
C VAL A 40 13.86 -16.74 1.60
N TRP A 41 12.57 -17.01 1.69
CA TRP A 41 11.88 -17.93 0.80
C TRP A 41 10.66 -17.26 0.19
N ALA A 42 10.51 -17.35 -1.12
CA ALA A 42 9.42 -16.69 -1.82
C ALA A 42 8.71 -17.65 -2.78
N ARG A 43 7.38 -17.65 -2.74
CA ARG A 43 6.53 -18.51 -3.57
C ARG A 43 5.22 -17.83 -3.93
N PHE A 44 4.58 -18.34 -4.97
CA PHE A 44 3.16 -18.10 -5.18
C PHE A 44 2.34 -19.08 -4.35
N VAL A 45 1.37 -18.55 -3.62
CA VAL A 45 0.33 -19.31 -2.94
C VAL A 45 -0.93 -19.24 -3.79
N THR A 46 -1.41 -20.39 -4.27
CA THR A 46 -2.62 -20.45 -5.11
C THR A 46 -3.85 -20.53 -4.22
N LEU A 47 -4.79 -19.62 -4.43
CA LEU A 47 -6.08 -19.58 -3.76
C LEU A 47 -7.07 -20.54 -4.43
N PRO A 48 -8.19 -20.91 -3.77
CA PRO A 48 -9.26 -21.69 -4.39
C PRO A 48 -9.81 -21.07 -5.69
N THR A 49 -9.77 -19.73 -5.80
CA THR A 49 -10.17 -18.99 -7.01
C THR A 49 -9.19 -19.13 -8.17
N GLN A 50 -8.08 -19.86 -8.01
CA GLN A 50 -6.92 -19.93 -8.91
C GLN A 50 -6.07 -18.66 -8.98
N ASP A 51 -6.46 -17.60 -8.26
CA ASP A 51 -5.60 -16.44 -8.07
C ASP A 51 -4.34 -16.81 -7.28
N LYS A 52 -3.24 -16.13 -7.57
CA LYS A 52 -1.94 -16.37 -6.95
C LYS A 52 -1.53 -15.18 -6.10
N ILE A 53 -1.20 -15.44 -4.84
CA ILE A 53 -0.65 -14.46 -3.91
C ILE A 53 0.87 -14.65 -3.84
N TRP A 54 1.61 -13.62 -4.23
CA TRP A 54 3.06 -13.59 -4.05
C TRP A 54 3.38 -13.43 -2.56
N THR A 55 4.12 -14.39 -2.01
CA THR A 55 4.40 -14.49 -0.57
C THR A 55 5.90 -14.60 -0.35
N VAL A 56 6.42 -13.84 0.60
CA VAL A 56 7.79 -13.90 1.10
C VAL A 56 7.76 -14.29 2.57
N THR A 57 8.58 -15.27 2.94
CA THR A 57 8.81 -15.74 4.30
C THR A 57 10.27 -15.49 4.65
N VAL A 58 10.53 -14.92 5.82
CA VAL A 58 11.87 -14.68 6.33
C VAL A 58 12.01 -15.33 7.70
N THR A 59 13.05 -16.14 7.87
CA THR A 59 13.37 -16.81 9.13
C THR A 59 14.81 -16.57 9.52
N SER A 60 15.05 -16.44 10.82
CA SER A 60 16.41 -16.28 11.33
C SER A 60 17.24 -17.53 11.12
N ARG A 61 18.42 -17.37 10.51
CA ARG A 61 19.44 -18.45 10.39
C ARG A 61 19.84 -19.03 11.73
N ARG A 62 19.79 -18.20 12.79
CA ARG A 62 20.16 -18.57 14.16
C ARG A 62 19.02 -19.26 14.91
N SER A 63 17.77 -19.12 14.45
CA SER A 63 16.58 -19.65 15.12
C SER A 63 16.17 -21.04 14.62
N ARG A 64 17.03 -21.72 13.85
CA ARG A 64 16.85 -23.12 13.46
C ARG A 64 17.11 -24.01 14.69
N LYS A 65 16.18 -23.99 15.66
CA LYS A 65 16.24 -24.84 16.85
C LYS A 65 16.19 -26.31 16.42
N PRO A 66 17.12 -27.18 16.89
CA PRO A 66 17.13 -28.59 16.52
C PRO A 66 16.04 -29.44 17.18
N ASP A 67 15.31 -28.92 18.18
CA ASP A 67 14.42 -29.73 19.01
C ASP A 67 13.05 -29.06 19.20
N GLY A 68 12.04 -29.65 18.56
CA GLY A 68 10.68 -29.92 19.07
C GLY A 68 9.88 -28.88 19.88
N THR A 69 10.30 -27.63 19.96
CA THR A 69 9.53 -26.55 20.62
C THR A 69 8.70 -25.82 19.58
N ASP A 70 7.43 -25.53 19.91
CA ASP A 70 6.54 -24.73 19.07
C ASP A 70 7.23 -23.41 18.71
N LEU A 71 7.24 -23.10 17.41
CA LEU A 71 7.75 -21.82 16.94
C LEU A 71 6.85 -20.69 17.48
N PRO A 72 7.41 -19.54 17.89
CA PRO A 72 6.61 -18.39 18.30
C PRO A 72 5.60 -17.99 17.22
N THR A 73 4.48 -17.40 17.62
CA THR A 73 3.39 -17.00 16.72
C THR A 73 3.95 -16.15 15.56
N PRO A 74 3.74 -16.51 14.29
CA PRO A 74 4.35 -15.79 13.17
C PRO A 74 3.82 -14.36 13.04
N LEU A 75 4.69 -13.44 12.61
CA LEU A 75 4.31 -12.07 12.27
C LEU A 75 3.95 -11.98 10.78
N VAL A 76 2.75 -11.53 10.46
CA VAL A 76 2.27 -11.29 9.09
C VAL A 76 2.19 -9.80 8.82
N MET A 77 2.88 -9.30 7.78
CA MET A 77 2.96 -7.88 7.44
C MET A 77 2.26 -7.57 6.11
N VAL A 78 1.21 -6.75 6.17
CA VAL A 78 0.36 -6.34 5.05
C VAL A 78 0.71 -4.91 4.62
N HIS A 79 1.14 -4.75 3.37
CA HIS A 79 1.55 -3.46 2.83
C HIS A 79 0.36 -2.51 2.54
N GLY A 80 0.64 -1.21 2.44
CA GLY A 80 -0.33 -0.18 2.05
C GLY A 80 -0.56 -0.07 0.54
N PHE A 81 -1.46 0.83 0.14
CA PHE A 81 -1.81 1.04 -1.27
C PHE A 81 -0.59 1.47 -2.09
N GLY A 82 -0.37 0.78 -3.21
CA GLY A 82 0.75 1.03 -4.13
C GLY A 82 2.10 0.51 -3.63
N GLY A 83 2.12 -0.19 -2.50
CA GLY A 83 3.29 -0.91 -1.98
C GLY A 83 3.40 -2.34 -2.50
N GLY A 84 4.36 -3.05 -1.93
CA GLY A 84 4.59 -4.48 -2.12
C GLY A 84 5.56 -5.01 -1.08
N VAL A 85 5.76 -6.33 -1.05
CA VAL A 85 6.57 -7.04 -0.04
C VAL A 85 7.96 -6.46 0.19
N ALA A 86 8.62 -5.93 -0.85
CA ALA A 86 10.01 -5.47 -0.75
C ALA A 86 10.18 -4.16 0.04
N LEU A 87 9.09 -3.41 0.27
CA LEU A 87 9.15 -2.18 1.08
C LEU A 87 9.50 -2.46 2.54
N TRP A 88 9.31 -3.70 3.00
CA TRP A 88 9.67 -4.14 4.35
C TRP A 88 11.15 -4.50 4.52
N VAL A 89 12.01 -4.35 3.51
CA VAL A 89 13.41 -4.81 3.53
C VAL A 89 14.20 -4.33 4.76
N ARG A 90 13.91 -3.13 5.28
CA ARG A 90 14.54 -2.57 6.49
C ARG A 90 14.10 -3.22 7.80
N ASN A 91 13.03 -4.00 7.76
CA ASN A 91 12.35 -4.55 8.92
C ASN A 91 12.56 -6.07 9.03
N LEU A 92 12.61 -6.76 7.88
CA LEU A 92 12.64 -8.22 7.80
C LEU A 92 13.76 -8.85 8.65
N ASP A 93 15.01 -8.36 8.53
CA ASP A 93 16.15 -8.93 9.25
C ASP A 93 16.06 -8.78 10.77
N ALA A 94 15.51 -7.67 11.27
CA ALA A 94 15.39 -7.41 12.70
C ALA A 94 14.22 -8.18 13.31
N LEU A 95 13.08 -8.20 12.61
CA LEU A 95 11.86 -8.83 13.08
C LEU A 95 11.91 -10.35 13.02
N CYS A 96 12.63 -10.93 12.04
CA CYS A 96 12.74 -12.39 11.91
C CYS A 96 13.63 -13.04 12.99
N LEU A 97 14.32 -12.26 13.81
CA LEU A 97 15.18 -12.77 14.88
C LEU A 97 14.38 -13.38 16.04
N SER A 98 13.17 -12.90 16.32
CA SER A 98 12.32 -13.41 17.39
C SER A 98 11.30 -14.44 16.92
N ARG A 99 10.82 -14.34 15.67
CA ARG A 99 9.76 -15.20 15.13
C ARG A 99 9.79 -15.25 13.59
N PRO A 100 9.16 -16.24 12.94
CA PRO A 100 8.98 -16.21 11.49
C PRO A 100 8.21 -14.96 11.05
N VAL A 101 8.67 -14.32 9.97
CA VAL A 101 7.99 -13.17 9.37
C VAL A 101 7.47 -13.55 7.99
N LEU A 102 6.19 -13.31 7.73
CA LEU A 102 5.57 -13.48 6.43
C LEU A 102 5.07 -12.13 5.93
N THR A 103 5.24 -11.87 4.65
CA THR A 103 4.61 -10.74 3.96
C THR A 103 4.15 -11.18 2.59
N PHE A 104 3.09 -10.58 2.08
CA PHE A 104 2.52 -10.93 0.79
C PHE A 104 2.02 -9.70 0.06
N ASP A 105 1.98 -9.80 -1.27
CA ASP A 105 1.35 -8.77 -2.10
C ASP A 105 -0.17 -9.01 -2.11
N LEU A 106 -0.96 -8.01 -1.72
CA LEU A 106 -2.42 -8.05 -1.80
C LEU A 106 -2.88 -8.34 -3.24
N LEU A 107 -4.07 -8.95 -3.42
CA LEU A 107 -4.66 -9.09 -4.76
C LEU A 107 -4.73 -7.73 -5.46
N GLY A 108 -4.31 -7.70 -6.71
CA GLY A 108 -4.15 -6.49 -7.50
C GLY A 108 -2.76 -5.87 -7.40
N PHE A 109 -1.94 -6.17 -6.38
CA PHE A 109 -0.66 -5.51 -6.08
C PHE A 109 0.58 -6.35 -6.42
N GLY A 110 1.71 -5.65 -6.51
CA GLY A 110 3.03 -6.23 -6.75
C GLY A 110 3.02 -7.33 -7.81
N ARG A 111 3.37 -8.55 -7.38
CA ARG A 111 3.45 -9.74 -8.22
C ARG A 111 2.22 -10.65 -8.13
N SER A 112 1.26 -10.35 -7.25
CA SER A 112 0.02 -11.12 -7.12
C SER A 112 -0.92 -10.98 -8.32
N SER A 113 -1.85 -11.92 -8.45
CA SER A 113 -2.93 -11.89 -9.43
C SER A 113 -3.72 -10.58 -9.38
N ARG A 114 -4.27 -10.19 -10.53
CA ARG A 114 -5.08 -8.98 -10.72
C ARG A 114 -6.50 -9.34 -11.15
N PRO A 115 -7.31 -9.95 -10.26
CA PRO A 115 -8.69 -10.27 -10.60
C PRO A 115 -9.53 -8.99 -10.71
N HIS A 116 -10.72 -9.15 -11.28
CA HIS A 116 -11.74 -8.10 -11.24
C HIS A 116 -12.19 -7.86 -9.80
N PHE A 117 -12.42 -6.58 -9.48
CA PHE A 117 -13.00 -6.17 -8.21
C PHE A 117 -14.39 -5.54 -8.41
N PRO A 118 -15.38 -5.89 -7.58
CA PRO A 118 -16.66 -5.22 -7.56
C PRO A 118 -16.51 -3.71 -7.35
N SER A 119 -17.39 -2.94 -7.98
CA SER A 119 -17.48 -1.49 -7.74
C SER A 119 -18.24 -1.14 -6.45
N ASP A 120 -18.86 -2.12 -5.79
CA ASP A 120 -19.47 -1.94 -4.48
C ASP A 120 -18.39 -1.96 -3.39
N PRO A 121 -18.34 -0.97 -2.47
CA PRO A 121 -17.31 -0.88 -1.44
C PRO A 121 -17.27 -2.08 -0.50
N ALA A 122 -18.43 -2.62 -0.10
CA ALA A 122 -18.48 -3.72 0.85
C ALA A 122 -18.04 -5.03 0.19
N LEU A 123 -18.43 -5.26 -1.07
CA LEU A 123 -18.01 -6.43 -1.84
C LEU A 123 -16.51 -6.38 -2.17
N ALA A 124 -15.97 -5.20 -2.53
CA ALA A 124 -14.54 -5.03 -2.77
C ALA A 124 -13.70 -5.33 -1.52
N GLU A 125 -14.10 -4.77 -0.37
CA GLU A 125 -13.48 -5.06 0.93
C GLU A 125 -13.57 -6.55 1.27
N ALA A 126 -14.75 -7.16 1.11
CA ALA A 126 -14.96 -8.58 1.38
C ALA A 126 -14.11 -9.49 0.49
N GLN A 127 -13.86 -9.11 -0.76
CA GLN A 127 -12.98 -9.86 -1.65
C GLN A 127 -11.53 -9.84 -1.17
N TRP A 128 -11.00 -8.67 -0.77
CA TRP A 128 -9.67 -8.59 -0.19
C TRP A 128 -9.56 -9.39 1.11
N VAL A 129 -10.50 -9.22 2.04
CA VAL A 129 -10.49 -9.94 3.33
C VAL A 129 -10.56 -11.45 3.13
N ARG A 130 -11.43 -11.92 2.23
CA ARG A 130 -11.53 -13.35 1.87
C ARG A 130 -10.23 -13.88 1.27
N SER A 131 -9.54 -13.08 0.45
CA SER A 131 -8.26 -13.49 -0.13
C SER A 131 -7.17 -13.65 0.94
N ILE A 132 -7.18 -12.82 1.99
CA ILE A 132 -6.27 -12.96 3.14
C ILE A 132 -6.58 -14.25 3.89
N GLU A 133 -7.86 -14.58 4.11
CA GLU A 133 -8.24 -15.84 4.77
C GLU A 133 -7.84 -17.07 3.96
N GLN A 134 -8.14 -17.08 2.66
CA GLN A 134 -7.75 -18.17 1.78
C GLN A 134 -6.23 -18.33 1.71
N TRP A 135 -5.50 -17.23 1.70
CA TRP A 135 -4.04 -17.24 1.78
C TRP A 135 -3.55 -17.84 3.10
N ARG A 136 -4.09 -17.40 4.25
CA ARG A 136 -3.74 -17.93 5.58
C ARG A 136 -3.94 -19.45 5.64
N GLN A 137 -5.10 -19.92 5.18
CA GLN A 137 -5.43 -21.35 5.11
C GLN A 137 -4.45 -22.12 4.22
N ALA A 138 -4.15 -21.60 3.02
CA ALA A 138 -3.24 -22.26 2.08
C ALA A 138 -1.78 -22.28 2.55
N VAL A 139 -1.35 -21.29 3.35
CA VAL A 139 -0.04 -21.29 4.00
C VAL A 139 -0.01 -22.23 5.21
N GLY A 140 -1.15 -22.47 5.85
CA GLY A 140 -1.29 -23.31 7.04
C GLY A 140 -1.01 -22.57 8.35
N LEU A 141 -1.32 -21.26 8.42
CA LEU A 141 -1.12 -20.48 9.64
C LEU A 141 -2.31 -20.66 10.59
N GLU A 142 -2.12 -21.35 11.72
CA GLU A 142 -3.18 -21.53 12.73
C GLU A 142 -3.43 -20.26 13.54
N ARG A 143 -2.39 -19.47 13.83
CA ARG A 143 -2.50 -18.14 14.43
C ARG A 143 -1.43 -17.22 13.87
N MET A 144 -1.68 -15.91 13.92
CA MET A 144 -0.71 -14.90 13.51
C MET A 144 -0.85 -13.61 14.32
N ILE A 145 0.27 -12.90 14.45
CA ILE A 145 0.26 -11.46 14.74
C ILE A 145 0.09 -10.76 13.40
N LEU A 146 -0.99 -9.99 13.23
CA LEU A 146 -1.31 -9.33 11.97
C LEU A 146 -0.95 -7.85 12.04
N LEU A 147 0.05 -7.45 11.27
CA LEU A 147 0.49 -6.06 11.12
C LEU A 147 0.01 -5.52 9.78
N GLY A 148 -0.68 -4.38 9.79
CA GLY A 148 -1.15 -3.73 8.57
C GLY A 148 -0.76 -2.26 8.49
N HIS A 149 -0.18 -1.86 7.34
CA HIS A 149 0.14 -0.46 7.04
C HIS A 149 -0.92 0.18 6.14
N SER A 150 -1.43 1.37 6.51
CA SER A 150 -2.35 2.14 5.66
C SER A 150 -3.59 1.33 5.21
N LEU A 151 -3.78 1.08 3.91
CA LEU A 151 -4.81 0.16 3.40
C LEU A 151 -4.69 -1.25 3.99
N GLY A 152 -3.46 -1.74 4.17
CA GLY A 152 -3.21 -3.01 4.85
C GLY A 152 -3.69 -2.98 6.30
N GLY A 153 -3.62 -1.84 6.98
CA GLY A 153 -4.17 -1.63 8.32
C GLY A 153 -5.70 -1.73 8.33
N TYR A 154 -6.36 -1.05 7.39
CA TYR A 154 -7.81 -1.17 7.19
C TYR A 154 -8.22 -2.63 6.95
N LEU A 155 -7.57 -3.31 6.01
CA LEU A 155 -7.90 -4.70 5.68
C LEU A 155 -7.59 -5.67 6.83
N ALA A 156 -6.51 -5.44 7.57
CA ALA A 156 -6.15 -6.22 8.75
C ALA A 156 -7.20 -6.06 9.87
N THR A 157 -7.69 -4.84 10.12
CA THR A 157 -8.80 -4.62 11.06
C THR A 157 -10.08 -5.33 10.58
N SER A 158 -10.44 -5.19 9.31
CA SER A 158 -11.62 -5.88 8.78
C SER A 158 -11.50 -7.41 8.87
N TYR A 159 -10.29 -7.93 8.67
CA TYR A 159 -10.00 -9.35 8.81
C TYR A 159 -10.15 -9.80 10.26
N ALA A 160 -9.56 -9.08 11.22
CA ALA A 160 -9.65 -9.41 12.65
C ALA A 160 -11.08 -9.32 13.21
N ILE A 161 -11.96 -8.49 12.63
CA ILE A 161 -13.40 -8.48 12.98
C ILE A 161 -14.08 -9.77 12.51
N GLN A 162 -13.75 -10.26 11.32
CA GLN A 162 -14.42 -11.42 10.70
C GLN A 162 -13.84 -12.77 11.17
N TYR A 163 -12.55 -12.79 11.49
CA TYR A 163 -11.78 -14.00 11.81
C TYR A 163 -10.87 -13.80 13.04
N PRO A 164 -11.44 -13.38 14.18
CA PRO A 164 -10.64 -13.04 15.36
C PRO A 164 -9.85 -14.20 15.95
N GLU A 165 -10.33 -15.43 15.79
CA GLU A 165 -9.73 -16.64 16.36
C GLU A 165 -8.32 -16.94 15.81
N TRP A 166 -7.99 -16.39 14.63
CA TRP A 166 -6.70 -16.57 13.97
C TRP A 166 -5.74 -15.39 14.18
N VAL A 167 -6.18 -14.32 14.85
CA VAL A 167 -5.38 -13.12 15.10
C VAL A 167 -5.04 -13.03 16.58
N SER A 168 -3.81 -13.38 16.94
CA SER A 168 -3.33 -13.27 18.33
C SER A 168 -3.14 -11.82 18.75
N HIS A 169 -2.75 -10.95 17.82
CA HIS A 169 -2.57 -9.51 18.08
C HIS A 169 -2.68 -8.72 16.78
N LEU A 170 -3.27 -7.53 16.83
CA LEU A 170 -3.41 -6.63 15.68
C LEU A 170 -2.50 -5.40 15.85
N ILE A 171 -1.56 -5.22 14.92
CA ILE A 171 -0.65 -4.07 14.88
C ILE A 171 -1.04 -3.14 13.73
N LEU A 172 -1.47 -1.93 14.05
CA LEU A 172 -1.91 -0.94 13.06
C LEU A 172 -0.84 0.13 12.85
N VAL A 173 -0.28 0.20 11.64
CA VAL A 173 0.75 1.18 11.28
C VAL A 173 0.12 2.24 10.39
N ASP A 174 -0.11 3.44 10.94
CA ASP A 174 -0.79 4.55 10.25
C ASP A 174 -1.97 4.10 9.35
N PRO A 175 -3.00 3.45 9.92
CA PRO A 175 -4.04 2.80 9.15
C PRO A 175 -4.96 3.82 8.45
N TRP A 176 -5.38 3.50 7.22
CA TRP A 176 -6.38 4.27 6.51
C TRP A 176 -7.80 3.95 7.03
N GLY A 177 -8.74 4.90 6.90
CA GLY A 177 -10.16 4.70 7.23
C GLY A 177 -10.53 4.79 8.71
N PHE A 178 -9.62 5.19 9.60
CA PHE A 178 -9.91 5.44 11.03
C PHE A 178 -10.45 6.85 11.37
N PRO A 179 -10.21 7.90 10.58
CA PRO A 179 -10.87 9.20 10.79
C PRO A 179 -12.28 9.22 10.18
N GLU A 180 -13.22 9.90 10.85
CA GLU A 180 -14.51 10.25 10.25
C GLU A 180 -14.38 11.48 9.35
N GLN A 181 -15.24 11.56 8.33
CA GLN A 181 -15.39 12.77 7.54
C GLN A 181 -16.02 13.86 8.42
N PRO A 182 -15.44 15.09 8.48
CA PRO A 182 -16.09 16.19 9.17
C PRO A 182 -17.48 16.42 8.58
N GLN A 183 -18.52 16.31 9.40
CA GLN A 183 -19.88 16.60 8.95
C GLN A 183 -19.96 18.06 8.52
N ALA A 184 -20.30 18.30 7.25
CA ALA A 184 -20.60 19.63 6.76
C ALA A 184 -21.96 20.07 7.31
N GLY A 185 -21.98 20.60 8.54
CA GLY A 185 -23.17 21.21 9.13
C GLY A 185 -23.41 20.84 10.58
N GLY A 186 -22.71 21.52 11.49
CA GLY A 186 -23.09 21.61 12.89
C GLY A 186 -23.19 23.09 13.27
N GLU A 187 -24.39 23.66 13.17
CA GLU A 187 -24.71 24.92 13.83
C GLU A 187 -24.64 24.69 15.34
N GLY A 188 -23.75 25.41 16.05
CA GLY A 188 -23.74 25.40 17.51
C GLY A 188 -22.37 25.44 18.18
N SER A 189 -21.64 26.56 18.04
CA SER A 189 -20.84 27.14 19.13
C SER A 189 -20.26 28.47 18.69
N GLU A 190 -20.98 29.54 19.01
CA GLU A 190 -20.39 30.86 19.11
C GLU A 190 -19.35 30.86 20.24
N GLY A 191 -18.12 31.30 19.94
CA GLY A 191 -17.19 31.76 20.97
C GLY A 191 -15.85 31.04 21.04
N GLN A 192 -15.01 31.16 20.01
CA GLN A 192 -13.58 31.50 20.20
C GLN A 192 -12.94 31.82 18.85
N ARG A 193 -12.75 33.12 18.59
CA ARG A 193 -11.94 33.63 17.47
C ARG A 193 -10.47 33.50 17.88
N SER A 194 -9.78 32.49 17.37
CA SER A 194 -8.31 32.48 17.33
C SER A 194 -7.87 32.99 15.95
N GLU A 195 -7.06 34.05 15.96
CA GLU A 195 -6.49 34.70 14.78
C GLU A 195 -5.72 33.71 13.90
N VAL A 196 -6.35 33.31 12.79
CA VAL A 196 -5.65 32.64 11.70
C VAL A 196 -4.91 33.71 10.90
N VAL A 197 -3.58 33.65 10.94
CA VAL A 197 -2.69 34.34 10.00
C VAL A 197 -3.18 34.06 8.58
N LYS A 198 -3.78 35.07 7.95
CA LYS A 198 -4.36 35.00 6.60
C LYS A 198 -3.25 34.78 5.58
N ARG A 199 -3.05 33.53 5.14
CA ARG A 199 -2.42 33.29 3.84
C ARG A 199 -3.37 33.81 2.76
N PRO A 200 -2.86 34.49 1.70
CA PRO A 200 -3.72 35.05 0.66
C PRO A 200 -4.54 33.93 0.01
N PRO A 201 -5.82 34.18 -0.28
CA PRO A 201 -6.70 33.16 -0.82
C PRO A 201 -6.24 32.78 -2.22
N LEU A 202 -5.80 31.54 -2.41
CA LEU A 202 -5.64 30.97 -3.74
C LEU A 202 -7.02 31.02 -4.43
N SER A 203 -7.04 31.54 -5.66
CA SER A 203 -8.25 31.68 -6.45
C SER A 203 -8.98 30.34 -6.60
N ALA A 204 -10.30 30.38 -6.78
CA ALA A 204 -11.12 29.18 -6.93
C ALA A 204 -10.62 28.26 -8.06
N TRP A 205 -10.08 28.84 -9.13
CA TRP A 205 -9.47 28.10 -10.23
C TRP A 205 -8.13 27.46 -9.85
N VAL A 206 -7.29 28.09 -9.01
CA VAL A 206 -6.07 27.47 -8.49
C VAL A 206 -6.43 26.34 -7.54
N LYS A 207 -7.41 26.51 -6.64
CA LYS A 207 -7.92 25.42 -5.80
C LYS A 207 -8.47 24.26 -6.63
N ALA A 208 -9.23 24.56 -7.68
CA ALA A 208 -9.72 23.55 -8.61
C ALA A 208 -8.58 22.86 -9.36
N VAL A 209 -7.56 23.59 -9.83
CA VAL A 209 -6.39 23.02 -10.52
C VAL A 209 -5.51 22.19 -9.57
N THR A 210 -5.25 22.63 -8.34
CA THR A 210 -4.48 21.85 -7.35
C THR A 210 -5.25 20.59 -6.93
N SER A 211 -6.57 20.70 -6.77
CA SER A 211 -7.46 19.57 -6.49
C SER A 211 -7.49 18.60 -7.68
N VAL A 212 -7.63 19.11 -8.91
CA VAL A 212 -7.57 18.36 -10.18
C VAL A 212 -6.19 17.71 -10.41
N LEU A 213 -5.09 18.38 -10.07
CA LEU A 213 -3.74 17.81 -10.13
C LEU A 213 -3.52 16.72 -9.07
N SER A 214 -4.15 16.82 -7.90
CA SER A 214 -4.23 15.70 -6.94
C SER A 214 -5.21 14.59 -7.38
N PHE A 215 -6.16 14.89 -8.27
CA PHE A 215 -7.10 13.92 -8.87
C PHE A 215 -6.54 13.19 -10.10
N PHE A 216 -5.49 13.72 -10.74
CA PHE A 216 -4.68 12.96 -11.67
C PHE A 216 -3.86 11.96 -10.87
N ASN A 217 -4.43 10.75 -10.73
CA ASN A 217 -3.77 9.55 -10.23
C ASN A 217 -2.26 9.64 -10.51
N PRO A 218 -1.40 9.89 -9.49
CA PRO A 218 0.03 10.06 -9.72
C PRO A 218 0.60 8.86 -10.46
N LEU A 219 0.02 7.67 -10.24
CA LEU A 219 0.38 6.42 -10.91
C LEU A 219 -0.15 6.34 -12.34
N ALA A 220 -1.26 6.98 -12.69
CA ALA A 220 -1.71 7.13 -14.08
C ALA A 220 -0.85 8.17 -14.82
N ALA A 221 -0.52 9.31 -14.19
CA ALA A 221 0.42 10.29 -14.77
C ALA A 221 1.80 9.66 -15.02
N VAL A 222 2.28 8.83 -14.09
CA VAL A 222 3.50 8.03 -14.22
C VAL A 222 3.43 6.99 -15.34
N ARG A 223 2.25 6.39 -15.58
CA ARG A 223 2.01 5.46 -16.70
C ARG A 223 1.93 6.17 -18.05
N VAL A 224 1.31 7.36 -18.08
CA VAL A 224 1.11 8.19 -19.28
C VAL A 224 2.40 8.92 -19.68
N ALA A 225 3.28 9.23 -18.72
CA ALA A 225 4.53 9.95 -18.96
C ALA A 225 5.59 9.19 -19.77
N GLY A 226 5.29 7.99 -20.28
CA GLY A 226 6.16 7.35 -21.23
C GLY A 226 7.54 7.03 -20.61
N PRO A 227 8.63 7.10 -21.40
CA PRO A 227 10.00 6.87 -20.94
C PRO A 227 10.45 7.75 -19.76
N TRP A 228 9.72 8.81 -19.42
CA TRP A 228 10.01 9.67 -18.28
C TRP A 228 9.28 9.26 -17.00
N GLY A 229 8.41 8.25 -17.03
CA GLY A 229 7.67 7.73 -15.86
C GLY A 229 8.56 7.44 -14.64
N PRO A 230 9.69 6.73 -14.76
CA PRO A 230 10.63 6.53 -13.66
C PRO A 230 11.23 7.84 -13.11
N GLY A 231 11.53 8.80 -13.98
CA GLY A 231 12.01 10.14 -13.58
C GLY A 231 10.91 10.98 -12.90
N LEU A 232 9.65 10.77 -13.27
CA LEU A 232 8.49 11.42 -12.67
C LEU A 232 8.22 10.88 -11.25
N VAL A 233 8.32 9.56 -11.04
CA VAL A 233 8.32 8.97 -9.68
C VAL A 233 9.47 9.57 -8.85
N ASN A 234 10.66 9.69 -9.45
CA ASN A 234 11.81 10.31 -8.78
C ASN A 234 11.55 11.77 -8.39
N ARG A 235 10.70 12.50 -9.12
CA ARG A 235 10.36 13.91 -8.83
C ARG A 235 9.20 14.09 -7.84
N PHE A 236 8.24 13.16 -7.80
CA PHE A 236 7.08 13.22 -6.89
C PHE A 236 7.25 12.40 -5.60
N ARG A 237 8.24 11.49 -5.54
CA ARG A 237 8.52 10.59 -4.41
C ARG A 237 10.02 10.56 -4.06
N LEU A 238 10.66 11.74 -4.04
CA LEU A 238 12.04 11.90 -3.54
C LEU A 238 12.21 11.32 -2.11
N ASP A 239 11.13 11.31 -1.34
CA ASP A 239 11.06 10.77 0.01
C ASP A 239 11.47 9.30 0.10
N PHE A 240 11.10 8.44 -0.86
CA PHE A 240 11.50 7.03 -0.84
C PHE A 240 12.93 6.81 -1.32
N ARG A 241 13.48 7.71 -2.14
CA ARG A 241 14.89 7.63 -2.49
C ARG A 241 15.75 7.93 -1.26
N SER A 242 15.47 9.01 -0.55
CA SER A 242 16.20 9.35 0.68
C SER A 242 16.03 8.30 1.78
N LYS A 243 14.83 7.73 1.94
CA LYS A 243 14.59 6.66 2.93
C LYS A 243 15.36 5.38 2.67
N PHE A 244 15.84 5.14 1.44
CA PHE A 244 16.50 3.90 1.04
C PHE A 244 17.95 4.09 0.56
N GLU A 245 18.52 5.29 0.79
CA GLU A 245 19.81 5.69 0.24
C GLU A 245 21.01 4.89 0.76
N ASP A 246 20.99 4.46 2.03
CA ASP A 246 22.03 3.59 2.61
C ASP A 246 21.99 2.15 2.07
N LEU A 247 20.88 1.73 1.47
CA LEU A 247 20.75 0.40 0.84
C LEU A 247 20.97 0.46 -0.67
N PHE A 248 20.57 1.54 -1.33
CA PHE A 248 20.67 1.71 -2.77
C PHE A 248 21.08 3.13 -3.13
N GLU A 249 22.21 3.27 -3.82
CA GLU A 249 22.68 4.55 -4.37
C GLU A 249 21.90 4.95 -5.66
N ASP A 250 21.11 4.03 -6.22
CA ASP A 250 20.38 4.21 -7.47
C ASP A 250 18.84 4.19 -7.30
N ASP A 251 18.11 4.35 -8.41
CA ASP A 251 16.65 4.39 -8.39
C ASP A 251 15.98 3.01 -8.21
N THR A 252 16.62 2.03 -7.55
CA THR A 252 16.07 0.67 -7.40
C THR A 252 14.70 0.65 -6.73
N VAL A 253 14.54 1.36 -5.61
CA VAL A 253 13.27 1.39 -4.85
C VAL A 253 12.18 2.13 -5.61
N THR A 254 12.49 3.27 -6.23
CA THR A 254 11.52 4.00 -7.05
C THR A 254 11.13 3.22 -8.30
N ARG A 255 12.05 2.47 -8.93
CA ARG A 255 11.73 1.52 -10.02
C ARG A 255 10.85 0.38 -9.55
N TYR A 256 11.09 -0.18 -8.37
CA TYR A 256 10.23 -1.20 -7.79
C TYR A 256 8.80 -0.67 -7.59
N ILE A 257 8.66 0.48 -6.92
CA ILE A 257 7.36 1.14 -6.72
C ILE A 257 6.69 1.41 -8.07
N TYR A 258 7.44 1.90 -9.05
CA TYR A 258 6.95 2.11 -10.40
C TYR A 258 6.40 0.82 -11.02
N HIS A 259 7.17 -0.27 -11.00
CA HIS A 259 6.76 -1.54 -11.59
C HIS A 259 5.58 -2.20 -10.85
N CYS A 260 5.47 -2.04 -9.52
CA CYS A 260 4.28 -2.43 -8.76
C CYS A 260 3.03 -1.71 -9.26
N ASN A 261 3.18 -0.45 -9.69
CA ASN A 261 2.08 0.44 -10.01
C ASN A 261 1.76 0.59 -11.50
N ALA A 262 2.69 0.24 -12.40
CA ALA A 262 2.54 0.45 -13.84
C ALA A 262 1.96 -0.74 -14.62
N GLN A 263 1.73 -1.89 -13.98
CA GLN A 263 1.31 -3.12 -14.66
C GLN A 263 -0.10 -3.02 -15.27
N SER A 264 -0.32 -3.71 -16.39
CA SER A 264 -1.63 -3.76 -17.05
C SER A 264 -2.68 -4.47 -16.19
N PRO A 265 -3.97 -4.14 -16.35
CA PRO A 265 -5.07 -4.80 -15.62
C PRO A 265 -5.16 -6.31 -15.89
N ARG A 266 -4.73 -6.78 -17.07
CA ARG A 266 -4.74 -8.20 -17.48
C ARG A 266 -3.47 -8.58 -18.22
N GLU A 267 -3.01 -9.81 -18.04
CA GLU A 267 -1.95 -10.40 -18.87
C GLU A 267 -2.45 -10.50 -20.32
N GLY A 268 -1.84 -9.73 -21.25
CA GLY A 268 -2.12 -9.83 -22.69
C GLY A 268 -2.68 -8.58 -23.39
N LEU A 269 -3.14 -7.55 -22.67
CA LEU A 269 -3.53 -6.28 -23.31
C LEU A 269 -2.30 -5.37 -23.53
N VAL A 270 -2.01 -5.11 -24.81
CA VAL A 270 -0.98 -4.15 -25.26
C VAL A 270 -1.53 -2.74 -25.10
N PHE A 271 -0.85 -1.92 -24.30
CA PHE A 271 -1.11 -0.49 -24.20
C PHE A 271 -0.73 0.18 -25.54
N THR A 272 -1.71 0.67 -26.31
CA THR A 272 -1.47 1.46 -27.53
C THR A 272 -1.71 2.96 -27.23
N PRO A 273 -0.66 3.76 -27.00
CA PRO A 273 -0.81 5.14 -26.52
C PRO A 273 -1.50 6.08 -27.51
N LEU A 274 -1.47 5.78 -28.82
CA LEU A 274 -1.83 6.73 -29.87
C LEU A 274 -3.34 6.79 -30.17
N LEU A 275 -4.05 5.66 -30.11
CA LEU A 275 -5.49 5.58 -30.44
C LEU A 275 -6.38 6.07 -29.30
N SER A 276 -5.99 5.83 -28.05
CA SER A 276 -6.69 6.38 -26.88
C SER A 276 -6.52 7.90 -26.76
N PHE A 277 -5.40 8.46 -27.26
CA PHE A 277 -5.14 9.90 -27.27
C PHE A 277 -6.07 10.67 -28.24
N LEU A 278 -6.39 10.09 -29.40
CA LEU A 278 -7.31 10.72 -30.37
C LEU A 278 -8.77 10.74 -29.88
N ASN A 279 -9.21 9.67 -29.19
CA ASN A 279 -10.54 9.60 -28.59
C ASN A 279 -10.72 10.51 -27.37
N LEU A 280 -9.61 10.95 -26.76
CA LEU A 280 -9.63 11.95 -25.68
C LEU A 280 -9.90 13.37 -26.20
N PHE A 281 -9.55 13.66 -27.47
CA PHE A 281 -9.59 15.01 -28.04
C PHE A 281 -10.90 15.33 -28.76
N LEU A 282 -11.60 14.31 -29.25
CA LEU A 282 -12.92 14.46 -29.87
C LEU A 282 -13.97 13.91 -28.92
N GLY A 283 -14.55 14.79 -28.09
CA GLY A 283 -15.62 14.49 -27.12
C GLY A 283 -16.91 13.99 -27.79
N LYS A 284 -16.87 12.78 -28.35
CA LYS A 284 -17.98 12.06 -28.97
C LYS A 284 -17.73 10.55 -28.84
N LEU A 285 -18.36 9.93 -27.84
CA LEU A 285 -19.41 8.90 -27.99
C LEU A 285 -19.49 8.01 -26.74
N ASN A 286 -20.63 8.14 -26.05
CA ASN A 286 -21.38 7.12 -25.34
C ASN A 286 -20.62 5.94 -24.69
N GLY A 287 -20.56 5.96 -23.35
CA GLY A 287 -21.08 4.87 -22.52
C GLY A 287 -20.33 3.53 -22.42
N ALA A 288 -19.27 3.24 -23.20
CA ALA A 288 -18.71 1.88 -23.22
C ALA A 288 -17.18 1.73 -23.09
N TYR A 289 -16.38 2.81 -23.08
CA TYR A 289 -14.90 2.69 -23.14
C TYR A 289 -14.12 3.40 -22.02
N GLY A 290 -14.78 3.86 -20.95
CA GLY A 290 -14.11 4.44 -19.77
C GLY A 290 -13.39 3.42 -18.87
N GLY A 291 -13.53 2.12 -19.13
CA GLY A 291 -13.05 1.03 -18.27
C GLY A 291 -11.63 0.52 -18.53
N ASP A 292 -11.02 0.81 -19.68
CA ASP A 292 -9.77 0.13 -20.09
C ASP A 292 -8.48 0.69 -19.47
N ILE A 293 -8.53 1.81 -18.76
CA ILE A 293 -7.32 2.52 -18.28
C ILE A 293 -7.11 2.41 -16.76
N ALA A 294 -8.19 2.20 -16.00
CA ALA A 294 -8.10 2.07 -14.54
C ALA A 294 -7.73 0.62 -14.16
N GLN A 295 -6.76 0.46 -13.26
CA GLN A 295 -6.48 -0.88 -12.73
C GLN A 295 -7.65 -1.30 -11.83
N GLU A 296 -8.02 -2.58 -11.87
CA GLU A 296 -9.12 -3.14 -11.06
C GLU A 296 -8.98 -2.79 -9.57
N ARG A 297 -7.76 -2.83 -9.02
CA ARG A 297 -7.46 -2.39 -7.64
C ARG A 297 -7.71 -0.89 -7.38
N GLU A 298 -7.52 -0.04 -8.39
CA GLU A 298 -7.76 1.40 -8.28
C GLU A 298 -9.26 1.68 -8.30
N VAL A 299 -10.00 0.93 -9.11
CA VAL A 299 -11.48 0.93 -9.09
C VAL A 299 -11.97 0.46 -7.73
N ALA A 300 -11.43 -0.63 -7.18
CA ALA A 300 -11.77 -1.13 -5.85
C ALA A 300 -11.48 -0.11 -4.74
N PHE A 301 -10.28 0.48 -4.73
CA PHE A 301 -9.93 1.48 -3.72
C PHE A 301 -10.77 2.75 -3.85
N ARG A 302 -11.06 3.21 -5.08
CA ARG A 302 -11.99 4.31 -5.34
C ARG A 302 -13.41 3.98 -4.92
N ALA A 303 -13.87 2.74 -5.13
CA ALA A 303 -15.17 2.29 -4.68
C ALA A 303 -15.29 2.41 -3.16
N MET A 304 -14.23 2.02 -2.44
CA MET A 304 -14.14 2.07 -0.98
C MET A 304 -13.88 3.47 -0.40
N SER A 305 -13.52 4.45 -1.22
CA SER A 305 -13.11 5.79 -0.77
C SER A 305 -14.06 6.90 -1.22
N GLU A 306 -14.24 7.91 -0.38
CA GLU A 306 -14.83 9.19 -0.72
C GLU A 306 -13.72 10.25 -0.85
N ALA A 307 -13.68 10.93 -1.99
CA ALA A 307 -12.62 11.88 -2.35
C ALA A 307 -11.18 11.33 -2.14
N LEU A 308 -10.99 10.00 -2.27
CA LEU A 308 -9.71 9.28 -2.02
C LEU A 308 -9.11 9.47 -0.62
N THR A 309 -9.83 10.14 0.29
CA THR A 309 -9.32 10.58 1.58
C THR A 309 -10.03 9.82 2.70
N TRP A 310 -11.35 9.73 2.64
CA TRP A 310 -12.17 9.06 3.66
C TRP A 310 -12.64 7.69 3.19
N ALA A 311 -12.70 6.72 4.10
CA ALA A 311 -13.29 5.42 3.79
C ALA A 311 -14.82 5.53 3.84
N LYS A 312 -15.52 5.03 2.82
CA LYS A 312 -16.99 4.95 2.83
C LYS A 312 -17.53 4.01 3.91
N ARG A 313 -16.67 3.12 4.43
CA ARG A 313 -16.96 2.22 5.56
C ARG A 313 -15.89 2.41 6.64
N PRO A 314 -15.91 3.53 7.39
CA PRO A 314 -14.86 3.85 8.33
C PRO A 314 -14.70 2.75 9.39
N MET A 315 -13.46 2.55 9.85
CA MET A 315 -13.12 1.61 10.91
C MET A 315 -13.44 2.16 12.29
N LEU A 316 -13.53 3.48 12.47
CA LEU A 316 -13.84 4.09 13.77
C LEU A 316 -15.15 3.55 14.36
N VAL A 317 -16.18 3.39 13.54
CA VAL A 317 -17.49 2.88 13.96
C VAL A 317 -17.56 1.35 14.03
N ARG A 318 -16.52 0.65 13.57
CA ARG A 318 -16.46 -0.83 13.50
C ARG A 318 -15.45 -1.44 14.46
N VAL A 319 -14.49 -0.66 14.97
CA VAL A 319 -13.45 -1.12 15.88
C VAL A 319 -14.03 -1.73 17.16
N GLY A 320 -15.22 -1.29 17.60
CA GLY A 320 -15.95 -1.87 18.73
C GLY A 320 -16.48 -3.30 18.48
N GLN A 321 -16.42 -3.81 17.25
CA GLN A 321 -16.75 -5.20 16.91
C GLN A 321 -15.56 -6.15 17.13
N LEU A 322 -14.37 -5.62 17.43
CA LEU A 322 -13.21 -6.45 17.74
C LEU A 322 -13.41 -7.13 19.11
N PRO A 323 -13.14 -8.43 19.22
CA PRO A 323 -13.46 -9.15 20.44
C PRO A 323 -12.55 -8.77 21.62
N PRO A 324 -13.05 -8.88 22.87
CA PRO A 324 -12.36 -8.43 24.08
C PRO A 324 -10.96 -9.01 24.40
N PRO A 325 -10.51 -10.17 23.88
CA PRO A 325 -9.12 -10.62 24.05
C PRO A 325 -8.17 -10.26 22.89
N ALA A 326 -8.65 -9.68 21.79
CA ALA A 326 -7.77 -9.21 20.73
C ALA A 326 -7.08 -7.91 21.18
N THR A 327 -5.92 -8.03 21.83
CA THR A 327 -5.12 -6.86 22.21
C THR A 327 -4.68 -6.15 20.93
N GLN A 328 -4.88 -4.84 20.90
CA GLN A 328 -4.57 -4.01 19.75
C GLN A 328 -3.44 -3.05 20.10
N SER A 329 -2.52 -2.87 19.17
CA SER A 329 -1.50 -1.84 19.29
C SER A 329 -1.45 -1.02 18.02
N ALA A 330 -1.51 0.29 18.15
CA ALA A 330 -1.34 1.21 17.03
C ALA A 330 0.04 1.86 17.13
N VAL A 331 0.79 1.81 16.03
CA VAL A 331 2.07 2.51 15.86
C VAL A 331 1.86 3.60 14.82
N ARG A 332 2.12 4.86 15.17
CA ARG A 332 1.84 6.00 14.30
C ARG A 332 3.04 6.92 14.13
N GLY A 333 3.17 7.53 12.96
CA GLY A 333 4.13 8.60 12.73
C GLY A 333 3.63 9.93 13.30
N ALA A 334 4.48 10.69 13.97
CA ALA A 334 4.10 11.95 14.61
C ALA A 334 3.57 13.01 13.62
N VAL A 335 3.99 12.98 12.35
CA VAL A 335 3.51 13.93 11.33
C VAL A 335 2.04 13.67 10.99
N LEU A 336 1.67 12.40 10.81
CA LEU A 336 0.28 12.03 10.54
C LEU A 336 -0.58 12.21 11.77
N ASP A 337 -0.07 11.87 12.96
CA ASP A 337 -0.80 12.04 14.23
C ASP A 337 -1.18 13.51 14.47
N ARG A 338 -0.25 14.46 14.24
CA ARG A 338 -0.53 15.90 14.32
C ARG A 338 -1.56 16.36 13.28
N GLN A 339 -1.54 15.80 12.07
CA GLN A 339 -2.53 16.14 11.04
C GLN A 339 -3.91 15.63 11.42
N LEU A 340 -4.01 14.37 11.87
CA LEU A 340 -5.24 13.76 12.36
C LEU A 340 -5.79 14.53 13.56
N HIS A 341 -4.95 14.88 14.53
CA HIS A 341 -5.35 15.66 15.70
C HIS A 341 -5.95 17.04 15.31
N ARG A 342 -5.44 17.67 14.24
CA ARG A 342 -6.01 18.93 13.71
C ARG A 342 -7.34 18.70 12.98
N GLU A 343 -7.44 17.62 12.20
CA GLU A 343 -8.63 17.30 11.40
C GLU A 343 -9.80 16.79 12.24
N THR A 344 -9.53 16.07 13.34
CA THR A 344 -10.55 15.53 14.25
C THR A 344 -10.86 16.45 15.44
N GLY A 345 -10.31 17.66 15.48
CA GLY A 345 -10.50 18.60 16.60
C GLY A 345 -10.01 18.06 17.94
N GLY A 346 -9.01 17.18 17.93
CA GLY A 346 -8.47 16.55 19.13
C GLY A 346 -9.29 15.39 19.69
N ALA A 347 -10.27 14.85 18.94
CA ALA A 347 -11.00 13.66 19.37
C ALA A 347 -10.03 12.49 19.61
N ALA A 348 -9.95 12.04 20.86
CA ALA A 348 -9.14 10.90 21.23
C ALA A 348 -9.70 9.61 20.58
N PRO A 349 -8.84 8.70 20.12
CA PRO A 349 -9.29 7.39 19.66
C PRO A 349 -10.04 6.68 20.80
N PRO A 350 -11.03 5.82 20.47
CA PRO A 350 -11.89 5.18 21.47
C PRO A 350 -11.06 4.52 22.57
N GLN A 351 -11.33 4.89 23.81
CA GLN A 351 -10.67 4.32 24.99
C GLN A 351 -11.09 2.85 25.15
N GLY A 352 -10.14 1.95 24.95
CA GLY A 352 -10.29 0.52 25.20
C GLY A 352 -9.13 -0.27 24.58
N HIS A 353 -8.38 -1.02 25.41
CA HIS A 353 -7.34 -2.01 25.08
C HIS A 353 -6.32 -1.70 23.96
N THR A 354 -6.23 -0.44 23.51
CA THR A 354 -5.41 -0.03 22.37
C THR A 354 -4.20 0.73 22.88
N HIS A 355 -3.02 0.12 22.81
CA HIS A 355 -1.77 0.80 23.11
C HIS A 355 -1.33 1.62 21.89
N ILE A 356 -1.22 2.94 22.04
CA ILE A 356 -0.78 3.84 20.96
C ILE A 356 0.65 4.25 21.21
N GLN A 357 1.53 3.93 20.27
CA GLN A 357 2.90 4.42 20.24
C GLN A 357 3.08 5.39 19.09
N VAL A 358 3.43 6.63 19.41
CA VAL A 358 3.81 7.64 18.44
C VAL A 358 5.33 7.60 18.26
N ILE A 359 5.80 7.54 17.02
CA ILE A 359 7.21 7.64 16.65
C ILE A 359 7.45 9.04 16.11
N ASP A 360 8.26 9.81 16.84
CA ASP A 360 8.66 11.15 16.46
C ASP A 360 9.48 11.15 15.17
N ASP A 361 9.40 12.27 14.43
CA ASP A 361 10.10 12.49 13.16
C ASP A 361 9.86 11.43 12.08
N ALA A 362 8.73 10.72 12.16
CA ALA A 362 8.28 9.78 11.15
C ALA A 362 7.05 10.29 10.37
N SER A 363 7.08 10.08 9.07
CA SER A 363 5.95 10.27 8.16
C SER A 363 5.02 9.04 8.19
N HIS A 364 4.04 9.02 7.29
CA HIS A 364 3.14 7.88 7.03
C HIS A 364 3.86 6.54 6.80
N ASN A 365 5.14 6.55 6.40
CA ASN A 365 5.92 5.33 6.17
C ASN A 365 6.95 5.11 7.28
N VAL A 366 6.46 5.07 8.53
CA VAL A 366 7.27 4.96 9.76
C VAL A 366 8.30 3.82 9.70
N TYR A 367 7.91 2.69 9.12
CA TYR A 367 8.76 1.51 8.96
C TYR A 367 10.01 1.75 8.09
N ALA A 368 9.98 2.77 7.23
CA ALA A 368 11.08 3.17 6.38
C ALA A 368 11.82 4.43 6.90
N ASP A 369 11.11 5.34 7.59
CA ASP A 369 11.70 6.57 8.13
C ASP A 369 12.54 6.31 9.37
N GLN A 370 12.03 5.48 10.28
CA GLN A 370 12.63 5.19 11.59
C GLN A 370 12.67 3.67 11.82
N PRO A 371 13.38 2.90 10.96
CA PRO A 371 13.29 1.44 10.94
C PRO A 371 13.69 0.83 12.28
N ASP A 372 14.73 1.35 12.95
CA ASP A 372 15.18 0.79 14.23
C ASP A 372 14.17 1.00 15.36
N VAL A 373 13.56 2.19 15.44
CA VAL A 373 12.54 2.49 16.44
C VAL A 373 11.28 1.66 16.17
N PHE A 374 10.86 1.62 14.90
CA PHE A 374 9.74 0.80 14.45
C PHE A 374 9.94 -0.69 14.74
N ASN A 375 11.10 -1.24 14.40
CA ASN A 375 11.42 -2.65 14.62
C ASN A 375 11.43 -3.00 16.11
N ARG A 376 11.98 -2.12 16.97
CA ARG A 376 11.91 -2.30 18.44
C ARG A 376 10.49 -2.27 18.97
N ALA A 377 9.67 -1.32 18.52
CA ALA A 377 8.26 -1.22 18.89
C ALA A 377 7.49 -2.49 18.54
N VAL A 378 7.59 -2.92 17.27
CA VAL A 378 6.91 -4.15 16.80
C VAL A 378 7.42 -5.37 17.56
N LYS A 379 8.74 -5.51 17.77
CA LYS A 379 9.30 -6.62 18.54
C LYS A 379 8.74 -6.66 19.97
N ASN A 380 8.72 -5.52 20.66
CA ASN A 380 8.20 -5.44 22.02
C ASN A 380 6.73 -5.86 22.09
N ILE A 381 5.90 -5.43 21.13
CA ILE A 381 4.50 -5.87 21.04
C ILE A 381 4.42 -7.37 20.77
N CYS A 382 5.22 -7.89 19.85
CA CYS A 382 5.22 -9.31 19.55
C CYS A 382 5.61 -10.17 20.76
N ASP A 383 6.59 -9.71 21.55
CA ASP A 383 7.07 -10.41 22.75
C ASP A 383 6.03 -10.44 23.89
N THR A 384 4.91 -9.70 23.81
CA THR A 384 3.82 -9.83 24.79
C THR A 384 2.79 -10.91 24.44
N VAL A 385 2.90 -11.52 23.25
CA VAL A 385 1.90 -12.47 22.74
C VAL A 385 2.21 -13.92 23.16
N ASP A 386 3.48 -14.29 23.26
CA ASP A 386 3.95 -15.65 23.56
C ASP A 386 4.95 -15.68 24.74
#